data_AF-A0A3E0CQV2-F1
#
_entry.id   AF-A0A3E0CQV2-F1
#
_cell.length_a   1.000
_cell.length_b   1.000
_cell.length_c   1.000
_cell.angle_alpha   90.00
_cell.angle_beta   90.00
_cell.angle_gamma   90.00
#
_symmetry.space_group_name_H-M   'P 1'
#
loop_
_entity.id
_entity.type
_entity.pdbx_description
1 polymer ?
#
loop_
_entity_poly.entity_id
_entity_poly.type
_entity_poly.pdbx_seq_one_letter_code
_entity_poly.pdbx_strand_id
1 'polypeptide(L)'
;MNPLALKQVVARETLLKEVAKKPALFANDTVVGVAIQNQGNLAKLTYPAREILPMSLNTLKAHANDWQVQGWQELDELRLHALEKVTSTRAADNSPKPGTKADLEQRVESLTKERDDALEDLALLTDAYYRAMQNARSYAKDSKRTDLIQRCADDEVELRAMTSILHIRLGGKR
;
A
#
# COMPACT_ATOMS: atom_id res chain seq x y z
N MET A 1 -28.52 -23.29 -15.96
CA MET A 1 -28.13 -21.94 -15.47
C MET A 1 -29.35 -21.02 -15.56
N ASN A 2 -29.66 -20.23 -14.53
CA ASN A 2 -30.79 -19.29 -14.57
C ASN A 2 -30.40 -18.05 -15.40
N PRO A 3 -31.05 -17.78 -16.55
CA PRO A 3 -30.65 -16.70 -17.45
C PRO A 3 -30.81 -15.31 -16.82
N LEU A 4 -31.74 -15.14 -15.86
CA LEU A 4 -31.90 -13.89 -15.13
C LEU A 4 -30.73 -13.66 -14.17
N ALA A 5 -30.26 -14.72 -13.51
CA ALA A 5 -29.17 -14.64 -12.56
C ALA A 5 -27.82 -14.35 -13.23
N LEU A 6 -27.58 -14.92 -14.42
CA LEU A 6 -26.40 -14.60 -15.20
C LEU A 6 -26.36 -13.12 -15.60
N LYS A 7 -27.49 -12.56 -16.04
CA LYS A 7 -27.61 -11.12 -16.35
C LYS A 7 -27.22 -10.25 -15.14
N GLN A 8 -27.56 -10.68 -13.93
CA GLN A 8 -27.22 -9.95 -12.69
C GLN A 8 -25.71 -9.94 -12.38
N VAL A 9 -24.99 -11.01 -12.71
CA VAL A 9 -23.52 -11.08 -12.58
C VAL A 9 -22.85 -10.18 -13.62
N VAL A 10 -23.24 -10.33 -14.90
CA VAL A 10 -22.67 -9.55 -16.01
C VAL A 10 -22.94 -8.06 -15.86
N ALA A 11 -24.11 -7.66 -15.38
CA ALA A 11 -24.43 -6.26 -15.13
C ALA A 11 -23.53 -5.62 -14.05
N ARG A 12 -23.24 -6.37 -12.97
CA ARG A 12 -22.31 -5.93 -11.91
C ARG A 12 -20.88 -5.88 -12.41
N GLU A 13 -20.43 -6.90 -13.14
CA GLU A 13 -19.10 -6.92 -13.75
C GLU A 13 -18.91 -5.71 -14.68
N THR A 14 -19.90 -5.43 -15.53
CA THR A 14 -19.89 -4.29 -16.45
C THR A 14 -19.84 -2.96 -15.70
N LEU A 15 -20.65 -2.82 -14.64
CA LEU A 15 -20.61 -1.65 -13.77
C LEU A 15 -19.22 -1.47 -13.16
N LEU A 16 -18.64 -2.51 -12.57
CA LEU A 16 -17.32 -2.46 -11.93
C LEU A 16 -16.21 -2.10 -12.92
N LYS A 17 -16.22 -2.67 -14.13
CA LYS A 17 -15.29 -2.30 -15.21
C LYS A 17 -15.41 -0.83 -15.57
N GLU A 18 -16.62 -0.29 -15.61
CA GLU A 18 -16.85 1.11 -15.93
C GLU A 18 -16.40 2.04 -14.81
N VAL A 19 -16.68 1.69 -13.55
CA VAL A 19 -16.19 2.42 -12.37
C VAL A 19 -14.67 2.48 -12.38
N ALA A 20 -14.00 1.36 -12.65
CA ALA A 20 -12.55 1.31 -12.74
C ALA A 20 -11.99 2.14 -13.91
N LYS A 21 -12.69 2.19 -15.05
CA LYS A 21 -12.26 2.96 -16.24
C LYS A 21 -12.53 4.46 -16.13
N LYS A 22 -13.61 4.85 -15.44
CA LYS A 22 -14.09 6.24 -15.34
C LYS A 22 -14.46 6.61 -13.90
N PRO A 23 -13.52 6.52 -12.95
CA PRO A 23 -13.81 6.67 -11.53
C PRO A 23 -14.36 8.06 -11.17
N ALA A 24 -14.00 9.11 -11.91
CA ALA A 24 -14.50 10.47 -11.71
C ALA A 24 -16.04 10.57 -11.84
N LEU A 25 -16.67 9.76 -12.70
CA LEU A 25 -18.14 9.76 -12.85
C LEU A 25 -18.84 9.18 -11.62
N PHE A 26 -18.17 8.32 -10.87
CA PHE A 26 -18.71 7.62 -9.70
C PHE A 26 -18.15 8.15 -8.38
N ALA A 27 -17.22 9.11 -8.43
CA ALA A 27 -16.62 9.72 -7.25
C ALA A 27 -17.68 10.30 -6.31
N ASN A 28 -18.77 10.88 -6.81
CA ASN A 28 -19.84 11.41 -5.97
C ASN A 28 -21.11 10.55 -5.94
N ASP A 29 -21.08 9.36 -6.58
CA ASP A 29 -22.20 8.42 -6.55
C ASP A 29 -22.18 7.65 -5.23
N THR A 30 -23.07 8.03 -4.31
CA THR A 30 -23.18 7.38 -2.99
C THR A 30 -23.69 5.95 -3.07
N VAL A 31 -24.52 5.64 -4.08
CA VAL A 31 -25.10 4.30 -4.26
C VAL A 31 -24.02 3.32 -4.69
N VAL A 32 -23.27 3.66 -5.75
CA VAL A 32 -22.16 2.84 -6.25
C VAL A 32 -21.03 2.81 -5.22
N GLY A 33 -20.71 3.94 -4.60
CA GLY A 33 -19.69 4.04 -3.57
C GLY A 33 -19.95 3.11 -2.38
N VAL A 34 -21.18 3.05 -1.86
CA VAL A 34 -21.55 2.13 -0.78
C VAL A 34 -21.53 0.67 -1.25
N ALA A 35 -21.99 0.41 -2.49
CA ALA A 35 -22.04 -0.94 -3.04
C ALA A 35 -20.65 -1.59 -3.17
N ILE A 36 -19.64 -0.84 -3.60
CA ILE A 36 -18.29 -1.40 -3.82
C ILE A 36 -17.45 -1.55 -2.54
N GLN A 37 -17.86 -0.94 -1.42
CA GLN A 37 -17.12 -1.02 -0.14
C GLN A 37 -16.94 -2.45 0.36
N ASN A 38 -17.95 -3.31 0.21
CA ASN A 38 -17.86 -4.70 0.62
C ASN A 38 -18.74 -5.60 -0.26
N GLN A 39 -18.43 -6.90 -0.20
CA GLN A 39 -19.10 -7.94 -0.99
C GLN A 39 -20.62 -7.99 -0.75
N GLY A 40 -21.05 -7.82 0.50
CA GLY A 40 -22.47 -7.86 0.88
C GLY A 40 -23.27 -6.68 0.32
N ASN A 41 -22.68 -5.49 0.31
CA ASN A 41 -23.29 -4.30 -0.28
C ASN A 41 -23.42 -4.43 -1.80
N LEU A 42 -22.40 -5.01 -2.47
CA LEU A 42 -22.46 -5.27 -3.91
C LEU A 42 -23.59 -6.26 -4.27
N ALA A 43 -23.80 -7.28 -3.43
CA ALA A 43 -24.91 -8.22 -3.61
C ALA A 43 -26.28 -7.53 -3.43
N LYS A 44 -26.40 -6.65 -2.43
CA LYS A 44 -27.62 -5.88 -2.13
C LYS A 44 -27.83 -4.65 -3.02
N LEU A 45 -26.91 -4.35 -3.93
CA LEU A 45 -27.03 -3.21 -4.83
C LEU A 45 -28.35 -3.30 -5.62
N THR A 46 -29.07 -2.18 -5.66
CA THR A 46 -30.20 -1.95 -6.55
C THR A 46 -29.82 -0.80 -7.46
N TYR A 47 -29.76 -1.05 -8.77
CA TYR A 47 -29.35 -0.03 -9.74
C TYR A 47 -30.21 -0.15 -11.01
N PRO A 48 -31.39 0.50 -11.04
CA PRO A 48 -32.37 0.35 -12.12
C PRO A 48 -31.83 0.70 -13.50
N ALA A 49 -30.92 1.68 -13.60
CA ALA A 49 -30.30 2.10 -14.85
C ALA A 49 -29.50 0.98 -15.55
N ARG A 50 -29.18 -0.11 -14.84
CA ARG A 50 -28.52 -1.31 -15.38
C ARG A 50 -29.27 -2.59 -15.08
N GLU A 51 -30.55 -2.48 -14.69
CA GLU A 51 -31.40 -3.61 -14.34
C GLU A 51 -30.82 -4.48 -13.20
N ILE A 52 -30.00 -3.88 -12.32
CA ILE A 52 -29.39 -4.59 -11.19
C ILE A 52 -30.41 -4.66 -10.05
N LEU A 53 -30.72 -5.89 -9.65
CA LEU A 53 -31.63 -6.21 -8.55
C LEU A 53 -30.85 -6.80 -7.37
N PRO A 54 -31.31 -6.56 -6.13
CA PRO A 54 -30.64 -7.08 -4.95
C PRO A 54 -30.75 -8.60 -4.87
N MET A 55 -29.71 -9.25 -4.38
CA MET A 55 -29.70 -10.69 -4.09
C MET A 55 -28.84 -11.01 -2.88
N SER A 56 -28.93 -12.25 -2.39
CA SER A 56 -28.03 -12.71 -1.32
C SER A 56 -26.59 -12.81 -1.83
N LEU A 57 -25.62 -12.60 -0.94
CA LEU A 57 -24.20 -12.76 -1.28
C LEU A 57 -23.89 -14.16 -1.80
N ASN A 58 -24.47 -15.20 -1.19
CA ASN A 58 -24.24 -16.58 -1.60
C ASN A 58 -24.83 -16.88 -2.98
N THR A 59 -25.98 -16.27 -3.29
CA THR A 59 -26.59 -16.33 -4.62
C THR A 59 -25.66 -15.70 -5.66
N LEU A 60 -25.12 -14.51 -5.38
CA LEU A 60 -24.18 -13.85 -6.28
C LEU A 60 -22.89 -14.68 -6.47
N LYS A 61 -22.33 -15.24 -5.39
CA LYS A 61 -21.15 -16.12 -5.42
C LYS A 61 -21.36 -17.34 -6.30
N ALA A 62 -22.47 -18.05 -6.07
CA ALA A 62 -22.81 -19.26 -6.84
C ALA A 62 -22.92 -18.94 -8.33
N HIS A 63 -23.64 -17.88 -8.69
CA HIS A 63 -23.82 -17.50 -10.10
C HIS A 63 -22.55 -16.98 -10.76
N ALA A 64 -21.67 -16.30 -10.03
CA ALA A 64 -20.37 -15.89 -10.55
C ALA A 64 -19.48 -17.12 -10.83
N ASN A 65 -19.44 -18.09 -9.91
CA ASN A 65 -18.69 -19.34 -10.08
C ASN A 65 -19.22 -20.22 -11.21
N ASP A 66 -20.53 -20.23 -11.44
CA ASP A 66 -21.12 -20.97 -12.57
C ASP A 66 -20.79 -20.33 -13.92
N TRP A 67 -20.42 -19.03 -13.94
CA TRP A 67 -20.20 -18.24 -15.15
C TRP A 67 -18.77 -18.30 -15.68
N GLN A 68 -17.78 -18.18 -14.79
CA GLN A 68 -16.36 -18.12 -15.16
C GLN A 68 -15.53 -19.02 -14.25
N VAL A 69 -14.41 -19.51 -14.76
CA VAL A 69 -13.49 -20.42 -14.02
C VAL A 69 -12.98 -19.79 -12.72
N GLN A 70 -12.70 -18.48 -12.72
CA GLN A 70 -12.33 -17.72 -11.52
C GLN A 70 -13.53 -17.02 -10.87
N GLY A 71 -14.66 -16.95 -11.59
CA GLY A 71 -16.00 -16.61 -11.11
C GLY A 71 -16.08 -15.50 -10.07
N TRP A 72 -16.40 -15.87 -8.83
CA TRP A 72 -16.54 -14.93 -7.74
C TRP A 72 -15.25 -14.17 -7.41
N GLN A 73 -14.10 -14.84 -7.50
CA GLN A 73 -12.81 -14.23 -7.18
C GLN A 73 -12.53 -13.06 -8.14
N GLU A 74 -12.70 -13.27 -9.44
CA GLU A 74 -12.51 -12.23 -10.45
C GLU A 74 -13.47 -11.05 -10.22
N LEU A 75 -14.72 -11.32 -9.87
CA LEU A 75 -15.69 -10.28 -9.56
C LEU A 75 -15.31 -9.45 -8.32
N ASP A 76 -14.78 -10.10 -7.29
CA ASP A 76 -14.33 -9.41 -6.06
C ASP A 76 -13.03 -8.62 -6.28
N GLU A 77 -12.11 -9.14 -7.09
CA GLU A 77 -10.91 -8.41 -7.52
C GLU A 77 -11.28 -7.16 -8.32
N LEU A 78 -12.24 -7.27 -9.24
CA LEU A 78 -12.80 -6.11 -9.95
C LEU A 78 -13.43 -5.10 -8.98
N ARG A 79 -14.11 -5.57 -7.93
CA ARG A 79 -14.71 -4.70 -6.91
C ARG A 79 -13.63 -3.93 -6.15
N LEU A 80 -12.57 -4.61 -5.71
CA LEU A 80 -11.44 -3.99 -5.01
C LEU A 80 -10.75 -2.96 -5.89
N HIS A 81 -10.47 -3.29 -7.15
CA HIS A 81 -9.88 -2.37 -8.11
C HIS A 81 -10.77 -1.15 -8.38
N ALA A 82 -12.08 -1.35 -8.54
CA ALA A 82 -13.03 -0.24 -8.70
C ALA A 82 -13.07 0.68 -7.46
N LEU A 83 -13.05 0.10 -6.26
CA LEU A 83 -12.99 0.84 -5.01
C LEU A 83 -11.72 1.68 -4.90
N GLU A 84 -10.55 1.08 -5.18
CA GLU A 84 -9.27 1.78 -5.22
C GLU A 84 -9.29 2.98 -6.17
N LYS A 85 -9.79 2.80 -7.41
CA LYS A 85 -9.85 3.91 -8.39
C LYS A 85 -10.74 5.05 -7.92
N VAL A 86 -11.89 4.75 -7.32
CA VAL A 86 -12.81 5.77 -6.79
C VAL A 86 -12.21 6.48 -5.58
N THR A 87 -11.58 5.76 -4.65
CA THR A 87 -10.96 6.38 -3.46
C THR A 87 -9.76 7.24 -3.83
N SER A 88 -8.90 6.81 -4.75
CA SER A 88 -7.79 7.61 -5.27
C SER A 88 -8.28 8.87 -5.98
N THR A 89 -9.36 8.78 -6.76
CA THR A 89 -9.93 9.94 -7.46
C THR A 89 -10.52 10.95 -6.48
N ARG A 90 -11.25 10.48 -5.44
CA ARG A 90 -11.73 11.36 -4.36
C ARG A 90 -10.59 12.02 -3.59
N ALA A 91 -9.51 11.28 -3.34
CA ALA A 91 -8.32 11.83 -2.68
C ALA A 91 -7.62 12.89 -3.54
N ALA A 92 -7.56 12.68 -4.86
CA ALA A 92 -7.01 13.66 -5.80
C ALA A 92 -7.89 14.92 -5.89
N ASP A 93 -9.22 14.80 -5.95
CA ASP A 93 -10.13 15.94 -5.95
C ASP A 93 -10.08 16.75 -4.64
N ASN A 94 -9.81 16.07 -3.51
CA ASN A 94 -9.62 16.70 -2.21
C ASN A 94 -8.17 17.11 -1.93
N SER A 95 -7.24 16.83 -2.85
CA SER A 95 -5.86 17.27 -2.69
C SER A 95 -5.81 18.80 -2.80
N PRO A 96 -5.10 19.47 -1.88
CA PRO A 96 -4.92 20.91 -1.98
C PRO A 96 -4.31 21.26 -3.34
N LYS A 97 -4.83 22.32 -3.99
CA LYS A 97 -4.25 22.77 -5.26
C LYS A 97 -2.75 23.07 -5.06
N PRO A 98 -1.88 22.69 -6.01
CA PRO A 98 -0.46 22.97 -5.92
C PRO A 98 -0.17 24.44 -5.63
N GLY A 99 0.72 24.72 -4.67
CA GLY A 99 1.11 26.07 -4.29
C GLY A 99 0.14 26.78 -3.32
N THR A 100 -0.93 26.10 -2.88
CA THR A 100 -1.75 26.61 -1.78
C THR A 100 -1.08 26.37 -0.42
N LYS A 101 -1.44 27.15 0.59
CA LYS A 101 -0.96 26.94 1.97
C LYS A 101 -1.19 25.50 2.45
N ALA A 102 -2.36 24.94 2.15
CA ALA A 102 -2.70 23.57 2.51
C ALA A 102 -1.83 22.52 1.79
N ASP A 103 -1.46 22.74 0.51
CA ASP A 103 -0.51 21.87 -0.22
C ASP A 103 0.88 21.90 0.44
N LEU A 104 1.34 23.10 0.82
CA LEU A 104 2.62 23.24 1.51
C LEU A 104 2.61 22.61 2.90
N GLU A 105 1.53 22.77 3.67
CA GLU A 105 1.36 22.14 4.98
C GLU A 105 1.38 20.60 4.86
N GLN A 106 0.66 20.04 3.88
CA GLN A 106 0.65 18.61 3.64
C GLN A 106 2.03 18.08 3.21
N ARG A 107 2.76 18.83 2.37
CA ARG A 107 4.14 18.46 1.98
C ARG A 107 5.09 18.51 3.17
N VAL A 108 4.98 19.54 4.01
CA VAL A 108 5.79 19.65 5.22
C VAL A 108 5.51 18.47 6.15
N GLU A 109 4.24 18.09 6.33
CA GLU A 109 3.87 16.93 7.13
C GLU A 109 4.45 15.62 6.55
N SER A 110 4.30 15.39 5.24
CA SER A 110 4.85 14.20 4.57
C SER A 110 6.37 14.12 4.69
N LEU A 111 7.07 15.22 4.39
CA LEU A 111 8.53 15.28 4.45
C LEU A 111 9.05 15.17 5.89
N THR A 112 8.30 15.69 6.86
CA THR A 112 8.64 15.54 8.29
C THR A 112 8.53 14.08 8.70
N LYS A 113 7.48 13.39 8.27
CA LYS A 113 7.31 11.97 8.52
C LYS A 113 8.40 11.13 7.84
N GLU A 114 8.69 11.37 6.57
CA GLU A 114 9.76 10.66 5.84
C GLU A 114 11.12 10.86 6.50
N ARG A 115 11.41 12.07 7.01
CA ARG A 115 12.61 12.34 7.80
C ARG A 115 12.62 11.51 9.09
N ASP A 116 11.51 11.46 9.81
CA ASP A 116 11.42 10.75 11.09
C ASP A 116 11.58 9.23 10.89
N ASP A 117 10.92 8.67 9.89
CA ASP A 117 11.06 7.27 9.48
C ASP A 117 12.53 6.96 9.11
N ALA A 118 13.18 7.83 8.32
CA ALA A 118 14.59 7.66 7.95
C ALA A 118 15.56 7.77 9.15
N LEU A 119 15.24 8.61 10.15
CA LEU A 119 16.03 8.70 11.37
C LEU A 119 15.86 7.46 12.25
N GLU A 120 14.66 6.88 12.32
CA GLU A 120 14.40 5.63 13.01
C GLU A 120 15.16 4.46 12.36
N ASP A 121 15.09 4.34 11.03
CA ASP A 121 15.83 3.34 10.26
C ASP A 121 17.35 3.48 10.48
N LEU A 122 17.87 4.71 10.44
CA LEU A 122 19.27 4.98 10.70
C LEU A 122 19.69 4.55 12.11
N ALA A 123 18.86 4.82 13.11
CA ALA A 123 19.13 4.42 14.49
C ALA A 123 19.16 2.89 14.63
N LEU A 124 18.21 2.18 14.01
CA LEU A 124 18.16 0.72 14.02
C LEU A 124 19.38 0.09 13.33
N LEU A 125 19.74 0.60 12.15
CA LEU A 125 20.92 0.14 11.40
C LEU A 125 22.21 0.40 12.18
N THR A 126 22.29 1.54 12.87
CA THR A 126 23.44 1.89 13.70
C THR A 126 23.60 0.92 14.87
N ASP A 127 22.52 0.58 15.58
CA ASP A 127 22.55 -0.41 16.65
C ASP A 127 22.95 -1.81 16.14
N ALA A 128 22.32 -2.25 15.05
CA ALA A 128 22.65 -3.53 14.41
C ALA A 128 24.12 -3.62 13.99
N TYR A 129 24.66 -2.54 13.43
CA TYR A 129 26.07 -2.41 13.06
C TYR A 129 26.99 -2.51 14.29
N TYR A 130 26.71 -1.79 15.38
CA TYR A 130 27.51 -1.88 16.60
C TYR A 130 27.50 -3.29 17.20
N ARG A 131 26.34 -3.97 17.20
CA ARG A 131 26.23 -5.36 17.65
C ARG A 131 27.04 -6.31 16.76
N ALA A 132 26.97 -6.14 15.44
CA ALA A 132 27.76 -6.94 14.50
C ALA A 132 29.27 -6.80 14.76
N MET A 133 29.74 -5.57 15.01
CA MET A 133 31.14 -5.31 15.38
C MET A 133 31.55 -5.95 16.70
N GLN A 134 30.70 -5.85 17.72
CA GLN A 134 30.95 -6.51 19.01
C GLN A 134 31.04 -8.03 18.84
N ASN A 135 30.14 -8.63 18.05
CA ASN A 135 30.16 -10.06 17.77
C ASN A 135 31.41 -10.47 17.00
N ALA A 136 31.78 -9.74 15.95
CA ALA A 136 32.99 -9.99 15.17
C ALA A 136 34.26 -9.97 16.04
N ARG A 137 34.36 -8.97 16.92
CA ARG A 137 35.46 -8.85 17.88
C ARG A 137 35.50 -10.03 18.86
N SER A 138 34.34 -10.46 19.38
CA SER A 138 34.25 -11.64 20.25
C SER A 138 34.71 -12.89 19.52
N TYR A 139 34.23 -13.14 18.30
CA TYR A 139 34.62 -14.30 17.50
C TYR A 139 36.11 -14.31 17.16
N ALA A 140 36.69 -13.14 16.84
CA ALA A 140 38.12 -13.02 16.60
C ALA A 140 38.93 -13.37 17.84
N LYS A 141 38.53 -12.89 19.03
CA LYS A 141 39.18 -13.22 20.30
C LYS A 141 39.07 -14.72 20.63
N ASP A 142 37.88 -15.30 20.45
CA ASP A 142 37.63 -16.71 20.73
C ASP A 142 38.45 -17.64 19.83
N SER A 143 38.78 -17.19 18.61
CA SER A 143 39.64 -17.93 17.68
C SER A 143 41.09 -18.10 18.17
N LYS A 144 41.53 -17.28 19.15
CA LYS A 144 42.91 -17.21 19.67
C LYS A 144 43.99 -16.94 18.61
N ARG A 145 43.60 -16.53 17.40
CA ARG A 145 44.49 -16.18 16.30
C ARG A 145 44.82 -14.69 16.32
N THR A 146 46.09 -14.37 16.58
CA THR A 146 46.55 -12.98 16.70
C THR A 146 46.40 -12.17 15.42
N ASP A 147 46.54 -12.81 14.25
CA ASP A 147 46.36 -12.19 12.93
C ASP A 147 44.90 -11.75 12.70
N LEU A 148 43.94 -12.59 13.08
CA LEU A 148 42.50 -12.27 12.93
C LEU A 148 42.05 -11.20 13.93
N ILE A 149 42.59 -11.21 15.14
CA ILE A 149 42.29 -10.18 16.15
C ILE A 149 42.77 -8.81 15.66
N GLN A 150 43.99 -8.72 15.14
CA GLN A 150 44.53 -7.45 14.63
C GLN A 150 43.73 -6.96 13.43
N ARG A 151 43.45 -7.83 12.45
CA ARG A 151 42.66 -7.48 11.28
C ARG A 151 41.26 -6.96 11.65
N CYS A 152 40.59 -7.63 12.59
CA CYS A 152 39.28 -7.19 13.06
C CYS A 152 39.33 -5.80 13.73
N ALA A 153 40.42 -5.47 14.44
CA ALA A 153 40.60 -4.15 15.04
C ALA A 153 40.83 -3.06 13.97
N ASP A 154 41.62 -3.37 12.94
CA ASP A 154 41.90 -2.45 11.83
C ASP A 154 40.62 -2.18 11.00
N ASP A 155 39.87 -3.24 10.65
CA ASP A 155 38.58 -3.14 9.94
C ASP A 155 37.55 -2.30 10.74
N GLU A 156 37.53 -2.43 12.08
CA GLU A 156 36.64 -1.66 12.93
C GLU A 156 36.96 -0.15 12.94
N VAL A 157 38.24 0.22 12.87
CA VAL A 157 38.66 1.62 12.76
C VAL A 157 38.22 2.20 11.41
N GLU A 158 38.44 1.47 10.32
CA GLU A 158 38.04 1.90 8.98
C GLU A 158 36.52 2.08 8.87
N LEU A 159 35.74 1.09 9.31
CA LEU A 159 34.29 1.13 9.21
C LEU A 159 33.67 2.23 10.10
N ARG A 160 34.28 2.54 11.25
CA ARG A 160 33.90 3.71 12.07
C ARG A 160 34.24 5.04 11.39
N ALA A 161 35.36 5.13 10.68
CA ALA A 161 35.72 6.33 9.92
C ALA A 161 34.72 6.58 8.79
N MET A 162 34.29 5.53 8.08
CA MET A 162 33.27 5.60 7.03
C MET A 162 31.93 6.14 7.56
N THR A 163 31.49 5.67 8.72
CA THR A 163 30.21 6.10 9.31
C THR A 163 30.29 7.48 9.97
N SER A 164 31.46 7.89 10.47
CA SER A 164 31.68 9.21 11.08
C SER A 164 31.67 10.38 10.08
N ILE A 165 32.17 10.18 8.85
CA ILE A 165 32.15 11.21 7.79
C ILE A 165 30.72 11.60 7.41
N LEU A 166 29.76 10.67 7.53
CA LEU A 166 28.34 10.95 7.30
C LEU A 166 27.77 11.92 8.35
N HIS A 167 28.24 11.89 9.60
CA HIS A 167 27.79 12.83 10.65
C HIS A 167 28.30 14.26 10.43
N ILE A 168 29.51 14.46 9.90
CA ILE A 168 30.06 15.80 9.64
C ILE A 168 29.33 16.49 8.48
N ARG A 169 28.90 15.74 7.46
CA ARG A 169 28.16 16.30 6.32
C ARG A 169 26.69 16.63 6.65
N LEU A 170 26.07 15.93 7.61
CA LEU A 170 24.69 16.19 8.05
C LEU A 170 24.58 17.28 9.14
N GLY A 171 25.68 17.62 9.82
CA GLY A 171 25.74 18.71 10.82
C GLY A 171 26.18 20.07 10.28
N GLY A 172 26.56 20.16 9.01
CA GLY A 172 27.03 21.39 8.37
C GLY A 172 25.89 22.33 7.97
N LYS A 173 25.33 23.06 8.93
CA LYS A 173 24.44 24.20 8.65
C LYS A 173 25.19 25.30 7.89
N ARG A 174 24.68 25.67 6.72
CA ARG A 174 24.40 27.05 6.35
C ARG A 174 23.07 27.11 5.62
#